data_AF-A0A433XEF3-F1
#
_entry.id   AF-A0A433XEF3-F1
#
_cell.length_a   1.000
_cell.length_b   1.000
_cell.length_c   1.000
_cell.angle_alpha   90.00
_cell.angle_beta   90.00
_cell.angle_gamma   90.00
#
_symmetry.space_group_name_H-M   'P 1'
#
loop_
_entity.id
_entity.type
_entity.pdbx_description
1 polymer ?
#
loop_
_entity_poly.entity_id
_entity_poly.type
_entity_poly.pdbx_seq_one_letter_code
_entity_poly.pdbx_strand_id
1 'polypeptide(L)'
;MKKLRVTAGPYTFEGHLEEELAPKTCAAFAARLPYKSQIVHVRWSGEGVWVPLGDTDFGVTYENHTSHPAPGHFLLYPGGISETEILLAYGGVDFSSKMGQLAGNHFLTLTSGLENLPALGKKVLWEGAQDIRFELID
;
A
#
# COMPACT_ATOMS: atom_id res chain seq x y z
N MET A 1 17.18 3.31 -6.74
CA MET A 1 15.91 2.71 -6.31
C MET A 1 16.18 1.81 -5.12
N LYS A 2 15.80 2.26 -3.93
CA LYS A 2 15.81 1.41 -2.72
C LYS A 2 14.85 0.24 -2.91
N LYS A 3 15.35 -0.95 -2.61
CA LYS A 3 14.57 -2.18 -2.65
C LYS A 3 13.98 -2.49 -1.28
N LEU A 4 12.82 -3.11 -1.29
CA LEU A 4 12.09 -3.52 -0.10
C LEU A 4 11.71 -4.98 -0.20
N ARG A 5 11.80 -5.68 0.93
CA ARG A 5 11.03 -6.89 1.18
C ARG A 5 9.73 -6.52 1.88
N VAL A 6 8.63 -7.07 1.40
CA VAL A 6 7.31 -6.95 2.03
C VAL A 6 6.84 -8.34 2.42
N THR A 7 6.64 -8.58 3.72
CA THR A 7 6.03 -9.81 4.21
C THR A 7 4.62 -9.50 4.67
N ALA A 8 3.61 -10.15 4.08
CA ALA A 8 2.21 -9.97 4.43
C ALA A 8 1.57 -11.35 4.67
N GLY A 9 1.15 -11.62 5.91
CA GLY A 9 0.77 -12.97 6.34
C GLY A 9 1.89 -13.98 6.02
N PRO A 10 1.58 -15.12 5.36
CA PRO A 10 2.58 -16.13 5.00
C PRO A 10 3.34 -15.80 3.70
N TYR A 11 3.04 -14.69 3.03
CA TYR A 11 3.57 -14.36 1.72
C TYR A 11 4.70 -13.35 1.80
N THR A 12 5.71 -13.51 0.94
CA THR A 12 6.83 -12.57 0.82
C THR A 12 6.91 -12.06 -0.60
N PHE A 13 7.09 -10.76 -0.72
CA PHE A 13 7.24 -10.02 -1.96
C PHE A 13 8.53 -9.21 -1.89
N GLU A 14 9.05 -8.84 -3.06
CA GLU A 14 10.12 -7.85 -3.18
C GLU A 14 9.70 -6.78 -4.19
N GLY A 15 10.20 -5.56 -4.00
CA GLY A 15 9.83 -4.41 -4.81
C GLY A 15 10.80 -3.26 -4.65
N HIS A 16 10.44 -2.11 -5.22
CA HIS A 16 11.24 -0.90 -5.15
C HIS A 16 10.40 0.36 -4.90
N LEU A 17 11.02 1.33 -4.24
CA LEU A 17 10.43 2.66 -4.08
C LEU A 17 10.49 3.45 -5.39
N GLU A 18 9.39 4.16 -5.68
CA GLU A 18 9.23 5.05 -6.83
C GLU A 18 9.94 6.41 -6.59
N GLU A 19 11.23 6.38 -6.25
CA GLU A 19 11.98 7.56 -5.77
C GLU A 19 12.09 8.69 -6.80
N GLU A 20 11.93 8.39 -8.09
CA GLU A 20 11.95 9.40 -9.16
C GLU A 20 10.60 10.12 -9.30
N LEU A 21 9.49 9.38 -9.19
CA LEU A 21 8.14 9.90 -9.40
C LEU A 21 7.50 10.43 -8.11
N ALA A 22 7.84 9.82 -6.96
CA ALA A 22 7.30 10.12 -5.64
C ALA A 22 8.39 10.32 -4.56
N PRO A 23 9.39 11.21 -4.79
CA PRO A 23 10.54 11.35 -3.90
C PRO A 23 10.18 11.69 -2.44
N LYS A 24 9.20 12.57 -2.22
CA LYS A 24 8.82 12.99 -0.86
C LYS A 24 8.07 11.87 -0.14
N THR A 25 7.16 11.22 -0.84
CA THR A 25 6.38 10.08 -0.33
C THR A 25 7.30 8.92 0.03
N CYS A 26 8.23 8.57 -0.86
CA CYS A 26 9.23 7.54 -0.63
C CYS A 26 10.13 7.86 0.56
N ALA A 27 10.62 9.10 0.69
CA ALA A 27 11.44 9.52 1.82
C ALA A 27 10.67 9.45 3.15
N ALA A 28 9.43 9.93 3.17
CA ALA A 28 8.58 9.88 4.35
C ALA A 28 8.31 8.44 4.80
N PHE A 29 7.99 7.53 3.87
CA PHE A 29 7.80 6.12 4.21
C PHE A 29 9.10 5.44 4.64
N ALA A 30 10.21 5.67 3.92
CA ALA A 30 11.50 5.06 4.22
C ALA A 30 12.05 5.44 5.61
N ALA A 31 11.76 6.65 6.10
CA ALA A 31 12.13 7.11 7.44
C ALA A 31 11.46 6.31 8.57
N ARG A 32 10.43 5.52 8.26
CA ARG A 32 9.66 4.70 9.21
C ARG A 32 10.01 3.20 9.13
N LEU A 33 11.03 2.84 8.35
CA LEU A 33 11.46 1.45 8.21
C LEU A 33 12.35 0.98 9.37
N PRO A 34 12.25 -0.28 9.81
CA PRO A 34 11.28 -1.28 9.36
C PRO A 34 9.87 -0.95 9.84
N TYR A 35 8.90 -0.98 8.92
CA TYR A 35 7.51 -0.66 9.22
C TYR A 35 6.74 -1.95 9.50
N LYS A 36 5.98 -2.00 10.59
CA LYS A 36 5.15 -3.15 11.00
C LYS A 36 3.74 -2.68 11.30
N SER A 37 2.75 -3.38 10.78
CA SER A 37 1.34 -3.09 11.05
C SER A 37 0.48 -4.32 10.73
N GLN A 38 -0.83 -4.13 10.61
CA GLN A 38 -1.77 -5.09 10.05
C GLN A 38 -2.42 -4.54 8.79
N ILE A 39 -2.65 -5.43 7.83
CA ILE A 39 -3.39 -5.13 6.60
C ILE A 39 -4.75 -5.83 6.64
N VAL A 40 -5.80 -5.11 6.26
CA VAL A 40 -7.19 -5.61 6.23
C VAL A 40 -7.79 -5.42 4.83
N HIS A 41 -8.93 -6.02 4.54
CA HIS A 41 -9.54 -5.90 3.22
C HIS A 41 -10.25 -4.55 3.08
N VAL A 42 -10.12 -3.91 1.90
CA VAL A 42 -10.82 -2.66 1.63
C VAL A 42 -12.33 -2.89 1.57
N ARG A 43 -13.10 -1.83 1.86
CA ARG A 43 -14.57 -1.86 1.82
C ARG A 43 -15.16 -1.37 0.50
N TRP A 44 -14.47 -0.44 -0.17
CA TRP A 44 -15.01 0.31 -1.31
C TRP A 44 -14.24 0.06 -2.62
N SER A 45 -12.97 -0.32 -2.54
CA SER A 45 -12.02 -0.19 -3.65
C SER A 45 -11.82 -1.45 -4.51
N GLY A 46 -12.64 -2.49 -4.35
CA GLY A 46 -12.48 -3.74 -5.10
C GLY A 46 -11.37 -4.64 -4.55
N GLU A 47 -10.46 -5.09 -5.43
CA GLU A 47 -9.39 -6.04 -5.11
C GLU A 47 -8.17 -5.37 -4.44
N GLY A 48 -8.45 -4.68 -3.33
CA GLY A 48 -7.45 -3.98 -2.52
C GLY A 48 -7.42 -4.45 -1.07
N VAL A 49 -6.25 -4.34 -0.45
CA VAL A 49 -6.07 -4.49 0.99
C VAL A 49 -5.34 -3.24 1.51
N TRP A 50 -5.59 -2.84 2.75
CA TRP A 50 -5.09 -1.57 3.28
C TRP A 50 -4.63 -1.66 4.73
N VAL A 51 -3.65 -0.82 5.08
CA VAL A 51 -3.26 -0.52 6.45
C VAL A 51 -4.02 0.74 6.87
N PRO A 52 -4.97 0.66 7.81
CA PRO A 52 -5.67 1.82 8.33
C PRO A 52 -4.73 2.60 9.27
N LEU A 53 -4.46 3.87 8.96
CA LEU A 53 -3.53 4.70 9.73
C LEU A 53 -4.21 5.80 10.54
N GLY A 54 -5.55 5.91 10.45
CA GLY A 54 -6.31 6.93 11.16
C GLY A 54 -5.81 8.33 10.84
N ASP A 55 -5.44 9.08 11.89
CA ASP A 55 -4.98 10.46 11.80
C ASP A 55 -3.46 10.59 11.62
N THR A 56 -2.75 9.51 11.26
CA THR A 56 -1.29 9.56 11.05
C THR A 56 -0.96 10.50 9.89
N ASP A 57 -0.09 11.48 10.16
CA ASP A 57 0.42 12.41 9.16
C ASP A 57 1.82 12.00 8.67
N PHE A 58 1.96 11.81 7.37
CA PHE A 58 3.24 11.53 6.71
C PHE A 58 4.01 12.79 6.32
N GLY A 59 3.40 13.97 6.46
CA GLY A 59 3.97 15.26 6.07
C GLY A 59 4.06 15.44 4.57
N VAL A 60 3.20 14.76 3.81
CA VAL A 60 3.21 14.75 2.34
C VAL A 60 1.84 15.10 1.78
N THR A 61 1.84 15.73 0.61
CA THR A 61 0.64 15.99 -0.21
C THR A 61 0.62 15.04 -1.40
N TYR A 62 -0.34 15.19 -2.32
CA TYR A 62 -0.39 14.37 -3.52
C TYR A 62 0.88 14.47 -4.38
N GLU A 63 1.37 13.31 -4.80
CA GLU A 63 2.60 13.11 -5.55
C GLU A 63 2.51 11.74 -6.25
N ASN A 64 2.67 11.67 -7.58
CA ASN A 64 2.46 10.44 -8.36
C ASN A 64 1.12 9.72 -8.04
N HIS A 65 0.05 10.50 -7.86
CA HIS A 65 -1.21 9.96 -7.37
C HIS A 65 -2.03 9.29 -8.47
N THR A 66 -2.73 8.22 -8.11
CA THR A 66 -3.68 7.54 -8.98
C THR A 66 -4.86 7.00 -8.17
N SER A 67 -6.01 6.88 -8.83
CA SER A 67 -7.17 6.14 -8.33
C SER A 67 -7.22 4.72 -8.87
N HIS A 68 -6.38 4.38 -9.85
CA HIS A 68 -6.38 3.10 -10.56
C HIS A 68 -4.99 2.45 -10.49
N PRO A 69 -4.54 1.99 -9.32
CA PRO A 69 -3.27 1.29 -9.18
C PRO A 69 -3.30 -0.05 -9.94
N ALA A 70 -2.16 -0.47 -10.48
CA ALA A 70 -2.01 -1.80 -11.05
C ALA A 70 -1.74 -2.84 -9.94
N PRO A 71 -1.98 -4.14 -10.17
CA PRO A 71 -1.63 -5.17 -9.20
C PRO A 71 -0.16 -5.11 -8.78
N GLY A 72 0.09 -5.15 -7.47
CA GLY A 72 1.42 -5.00 -6.88
C GLY A 72 1.83 -3.56 -6.56
N HIS A 73 1.02 -2.56 -6.93
CA HIS A 73 1.27 -1.17 -6.55
C HIS A 73 0.79 -0.88 -5.14
N PHE A 74 1.60 -0.13 -4.40
CA PHE A 74 1.24 0.46 -3.11
C PHE A 74 0.97 1.96 -3.25
N LEU A 75 -0.16 2.39 -2.70
CA LEU A 75 -0.54 3.79 -2.59
C LEU A 75 -0.40 4.27 -1.14
N LEU A 76 0.09 5.49 -0.94
CA LEU A 76 -0.07 6.22 0.32
C LEU A 76 -1.09 7.33 0.11
N TYR A 77 -2.24 7.25 0.78
CA TYR A 77 -3.20 8.34 0.83
C TYR A 77 -2.87 9.25 2.03
N PRO A 78 -2.57 10.53 1.81
CA PRO A 78 -2.15 11.44 2.89
C PRO A 78 -3.30 11.90 3.81
N GLY A 79 -4.52 11.42 3.60
CA GLY A 79 -5.70 11.81 4.38
C GLY A 79 -6.42 13.05 3.83
N GLY A 80 -7.31 13.61 4.65
CA GLY A 80 -8.03 14.87 4.39
C GLY A 80 -9.54 14.69 4.19
N ILE A 81 -9.96 13.76 3.33
CA ILE A 81 -11.39 13.43 3.12
C ILE A 81 -11.76 12.15 3.87
N SER A 82 -10.85 11.17 3.85
CA SER A 82 -10.91 9.91 4.60
C SER A 82 -9.68 9.80 5.50
N GLU A 83 -9.62 8.74 6.31
CA GLU A 83 -8.42 8.44 7.11
C GLU A 83 -7.20 8.16 6.22
N THR A 84 -6.00 8.45 6.73
CA THR A 84 -4.74 8.11 6.07
C THR A 84 -4.64 6.59 5.90
N GLU A 85 -4.13 6.15 4.76
CA GLU A 85 -3.99 4.71 4.49
C GLU A 85 -2.81 4.37 3.58
N ILE A 86 -2.30 3.16 3.75
CA ILE A 86 -1.44 2.49 2.76
C ILE A 86 -2.24 1.37 2.12
N LEU A 87 -2.52 1.49 0.82
CA LEU A 87 -3.29 0.50 0.06
C LEU A 87 -2.35 -0.32 -0.83
N LEU A 88 -2.55 -1.64 -0.88
CA LEU A 88 -1.98 -2.55 -1.87
C LEU A 88 -3.09 -3.04 -2.79
N ALA A 89 -2.91 -2.85 -4.10
CA ALA A 89 -3.73 -3.49 -5.10
C ALA A 89 -3.27 -4.93 -5.32
N TYR A 90 -4.13 -5.92 -5.07
CA TYR A 90 -3.85 -7.32 -5.42
C TYR A 90 -4.53 -7.74 -6.73
N GLY A 91 -5.39 -6.88 -7.28
CA GLY A 91 -6.12 -7.06 -8.53
C GLY A 91 -6.67 -5.72 -9.05
N GLY A 92 -7.86 -5.71 -9.64
CA GLY A 92 -8.54 -4.51 -10.12
C GLY A 92 -9.03 -3.61 -8.97
N VAL A 93 -8.54 -2.37 -8.92
CA VAL A 93 -8.88 -1.38 -7.89
C VAL A 93 -9.39 -0.08 -8.51
N ASP A 94 -10.46 0.46 -7.93
CA ASP A 94 -10.86 1.87 -8.06
C ASP A 94 -10.84 2.49 -6.65
N PHE A 95 -9.75 3.18 -6.33
CA PHE A 95 -9.49 3.65 -4.97
C PHE A 95 -10.56 4.64 -4.52
N SER A 96 -11.35 4.25 -3.52
CA SER A 96 -12.56 4.96 -3.10
C SER A 96 -12.81 4.84 -1.59
N SER A 97 -13.70 5.71 -1.10
CA SER A 97 -14.25 5.65 0.26
C SER A 97 -15.76 5.93 0.25
N LYS A 98 -16.36 6.04 1.44
CA LYS A 98 -17.76 6.49 1.59
C LYS A 98 -18.02 7.88 0.98
N MET A 99 -16.97 8.68 0.76
CA MET A 99 -17.05 10.02 0.17
C MET A 99 -16.88 10.03 -1.36
N GLY A 100 -16.73 8.85 -1.98
CA GLY A 100 -16.46 8.70 -3.42
C GLY A 100 -15.00 8.40 -3.71
N GLN A 101 -14.60 8.65 -4.95
CA GLN A 101 -13.27 8.33 -5.46
C GLN A 101 -12.19 9.13 -4.74
N LEU A 102 -11.10 8.46 -4.38
CA LEU A 102 -9.90 9.02 -3.78
C LEU A 102 -8.71 8.77 -4.71
N ALA A 103 -7.60 9.48 -4.50
CA ALA A 103 -6.34 9.19 -5.17
C ALA A 103 -5.24 9.04 -4.10
N GLY A 104 -4.33 8.09 -4.28
CA GLY A 104 -3.21 7.87 -3.36
C GLY A 104 -1.90 7.91 -4.11
N ASN A 105 -0.83 8.31 -3.44
CA ASN A 105 0.50 8.45 -4.03
C ASN A 105 1.09 7.08 -4.30
N HIS A 106 1.30 6.72 -5.56
CA HIS A 106 2.00 5.49 -5.91
C HIS A 106 3.48 5.61 -5.55
N PHE A 107 3.92 4.87 -4.53
CA PHE A 107 5.27 5.04 -3.95
C PHE A 107 6.10 3.75 -3.90
N LEU A 108 5.49 2.58 -4.08
CA LEU A 108 6.17 1.29 -4.04
C LEU A 108 5.54 0.34 -5.06
N THR A 109 6.39 -0.26 -5.90
CA THR A 109 6.01 -1.30 -6.87
C THR A 109 6.62 -2.63 -6.46
N LEU A 110 5.78 -3.65 -6.26
CA LEU A 110 6.23 -5.03 -6.13
C LEU A 110 6.68 -5.58 -7.49
N THR A 111 7.79 -6.32 -7.49
CA THR A 111 8.41 -6.91 -8.69
C THR A 111 8.62 -8.43 -8.59
N SER A 112 8.43 -9.02 -7.41
CA SER A 112 8.57 -10.46 -7.15
C SER A 112 7.52 -10.96 -6.17
N GLY A 113 7.15 -12.25 -6.29
CA GLY A 113 6.11 -12.90 -5.50
C GLY A 113 4.68 -12.53 -5.91
N LEU A 114 4.50 -11.89 -7.07
CA LEU A 114 3.23 -11.35 -7.54
C LEU A 114 2.14 -12.42 -7.71
N GLU A 115 2.52 -13.67 -7.98
CA GLU A 115 1.61 -14.82 -8.03
C GLU A 115 0.86 -15.06 -6.72
N ASN A 116 1.38 -14.54 -5.59
CA ASN A 116 0.77 -14.66 -4.27
C ASN A 116 -0.24 -13.54 -3.97
N LEU A 117 -0.36 -12.50 -4.80
CA LEU A 117 -1.28 -11.38 -4.57
C LEU A 117 -2.75 -11.85 -4.42
N PRO A 118 -3.32 -12.67 -5.31
CA PRO A 118 -4.69 -13.15 -5.14
C PRO A 118 -4.88 -14.00 -3.88
N ALA A 119 -3.84 -14.75 -3.48
CA ALA A 119 -3.88 -15.59 -2.29
C ALA A 119 -3.84 -14.75 -1.00
N LEU A 120 -3.06 -13.66 -0.98
CA LEU A 120 -3.09 -12.67 0.09
C LEU A 120 -4.45 -11.99 0.19
N GLY A 121 -4.98 -11.48 -0.92
CA GLY A 121 -6.29 -10.80 -0.95
C GLY A 121 -7.41 -11.67 -0.38
N LYS A 122 -7.52 -12.92 -0.86
CA LYS A 122 -8.50 -13.89 -0.34
C LYS A 122 -8.30 -14.19 1.14
N LYS A 123 -7.05 -14.37 1.58
CA LYS A 123 -6.75 -14.62 3.00
C LYS A 123 -7.25 -13.48 3.87
N VAL A 124 -6.90 -12.24 3.52
CA VAL A 124 -7.31 -11.05 4.27
C VAL A 124 -8.84 -10.88 4.25
N LEU A 125 -9.50 -11.18 3.12
CA LEU A 125 -10.95 -11.11 2.99
C LEU A 125 -11.68 -12.10 3.92
N TRP A 126 -11.25 -13.36 3.93
CA TRP A 126 -11.96 -14.44 4.62
C TRP A 126 -11.51 -14.64 6.07
N GLU A 127 -10.24 -14.40 6.36
CA GLU A 127 -9.64 -14.64 7.67
C GLU A 127 -9.36 -13.35 8.46
N GLY A 128 -9.62 -12.19 7.86
CA GLY A 128 -9.42 -10.89 8.49
C GLY A 128 -7.96 -10.44 8.50
N ALA A 129 -7.65 -9.53 9.43
CA ALA A 129 -6.38 -8.82 9.50
C ALA A 129 -5.16 -9.76 9.46
N GLN A 130 -4.19 -9.43 8.60
CA GLN A 130 -2.91 -10.15 8.52
C GLN A 130 -1.77 -9.20 8.87
N ASP A 131 -0.73 -9.70 9.52
CA ASP A 131 0.46 -8.90 9.79
C ASP A 131 1.16 -8.50 8.49
N ILE A 132 1.65 -7.27 8.43
CA ILE A 132 2.46 -6.77 7.31
C ILE A 132 3.73 -6.10 7.82
N ARG A 133 4.86 -6.39 7.16
CA ARG A 133 6.18 -5.85 7.47
C ARG A 133 6.88 -5.41 6.19
N PHE A 134 7.52 -4.24 6.26
CA PHE A 134 8.35 -3.68 5.19
C PHE A 134 9.78 -3.50 5.70
N GLU A 135 10.76 -3.94 4.91
CA GLU A 135 12.17 -3.93 5.29
C GLU A 135 13.03 -3.52 4.11
N LEU A 136 14.02 -2.66 4.33
CA LEU A 136 15.07 -2.41 3.33
C LEU A 136 15.86 -3.70 3.11
N ILE A 137 16.19 -3.95 1.85
CA ILE A 137 17.10 -5.02 1.43
C ILE A 137 18.18 -4.44 0.53
N ASP A 138 19.36 -5.05 0.61
CA ASP A 138 20.55 -4.68 -0.17
C ASP A 138 20.39 -4.96 -1.68
#